data_AF-A0A9D8MTR4-F1
#
_entry.id   AF-A0A9D8MTR4-F1
#
_cell.length_a   1.000
_cell.length_b   1.000
_cell.length_c   1.000
_cell.angle_alpha   90.00
_cell.angle_beta   90.00
_cell.angle_gamma   90.00
#
_symmetry.space_group_name_H-M   'P 1'
#
loop_
_entity.id
_entity.type
_entity.pdbx_description
1 polymer ?
#
loop_
_entity_poly.entity_id
_entity_poly.type
_entity_poly.pdbx_seq_one_letter_code
_entity_poly.pdbx_strand_id
1 'polypeptide(L)'
;MKKVISTRDIEALIANGGDLSSLPVDAIYTPSARDMLNARNIKPQGAPSCPVAAAALAASKVPPCEREVTNIESFFNSPEINKLKEDICDIGRRIWQRDYVDGNGGNISIRVAKDLVLCTPTMVSKGFLKPSDMGFVDMNGNQKAGTKKRTSEILMHLEMMKAQPKAVSCVHAHPPHATAFAVARIQPPTCMIPEMEILVGVAPIADYSTPGSIEMGKAVAALVQEHNTILMANHGVVTWGTSVEDAYWKMEIVDAYCRTIVFATQLGTDLKTISRDKVRELLKIKKSMGFPDSRYGLKECELCDNNEWHPGVVCGLPKQPGNSTDTADAEELVKNITEMIVNKLKN
;
A
#
# COMPACT_ATOMS: atom_id res chain seq x y z
N MET A 1 -20.48 36.94 -19.83
CA MET A 1 -19.43 35.91 -19.64
C MET A 1 -18.59 36.31 -18.44
N LYS A 2 -18.30 35.38 -17.52
CA LYS A 2 -17.45 35.69 -16.34
C LYS A 2 -16.02 35.94 -16.80
N LYS A 3 -15.40 37.02 -16.31
CA LYS A 3 -14.02 37.40 -16.67
C LYS A 3 -13.05 36.38 -16.08
N VAL A 4 -12.13 35.86 -16.89
CA VAL A 4 -11.07 34.95 -16.41
C VAL A 4 -9.84 35.77 -16.07
N ILE A 5 -9.25 35.54 -14.89
CA ILE A 5 -8.06 36.24 -14.40
C ILE A 5 -6.93 35.21 -14.22
N SER A 6 -5.84 35.45 -14.95
CA SER A 6 -4.62 34.64 -14.91
C SER A 6 -3.56 35.26 -14.00
N THR A 7 -2.49 34.49 -13.74
CA THR A 7 -1.33 34.97 -12.96
C THR A 7 -0.71 36.23 -13.58
N ARG A 8 -0.64 36.30 -14.92
CA ARG A 8 -0.09 37.46 -15.64
C ARG A 8 -0.91 38.73 -15.44
N ASP A 9 -2.23 38.60 -15.34
CA ASP A 9 -3.12 39.74 -15.11
C ASP A 9 -2.92 40.32 -13.71
N ILE A 10 -2.66 39.45 -12.72
CA ILE A 10 -2.38 39.87 -11.35
C ILE A 10 -0.99 40.52 -11.25
N GLU A 11 0.02 39.95 -11.90
CA GLU A 11 1.36 40.54 -11.98
C GLU A 11 1.35 41.91 -12.68
N ALA A 12 0.60 42.04 -13.77
CA ALA A 12 0.40 43.31 -14.46
C ALA A 12 -0.33 44.34 -13.59
N LEU A 13 -1.32 43.90 -12.78
CA LEU A 13 -2.00 44.78 -11.83
C LEU A 13 -1.03 45.33 -10.78
N ILE A 14 -0.17 44.47 -10.22
CA ILE A 14 0.86 44.86 -9.25
C ILE A 14 1.90 45.79 -9.88
N ALA A 15 2.38 45.47 -11.09
CA ALA A 15 3.38 46.27 -11.79
C ALA A 15 2.90 47.69 -12.09
N ASN A 16 1.59 47.87 -12.26
CA ASN A 16 0.95 49.17 -12.47
C ASN A 16 0.51 49.85 -11.15
N GLY A 17 0.93 49.34 -9.99
CA GLY A 17 0.60 49.90 -8.67
C GLY A 17 -0.85 49.69 -8.24
N GLY A 18 -1.57 48.77 -8.89
CA GLY A 18 -2.96 48.45 -8.56
C GLY A 18 -3.08 47.61 -7.29
N ASP A 19 -4.12 47.89 -6.50
CA ASP A 19 -4.41 47.15 -5.28
C ASP A 19 -5.05 45.78 -5.58
N LEU A 20 -4.47 44.72 -5.07
CA LEU A 20 -4.97 43.34 -5.19
C LEU A 20 -6.33 43.13 -4.51
N SER A 21 -6.73 44.03 -3.61
CA SER A 21 -8.07 44.04 -3.01
C SER A 21 -9.17 44.45 -4.00
N SER A 22 -8.81 45.09 -5.12
CA SER A 22 -9.74 45.55 -6.17
C SER A 22 -10.18 44.46 -7.17
N LEU A 23 -9.70 43.23 -6.98
CA LEU A 23 -9.99 42.13 -7.89
C LEU A 23 -11.48 41.70 -7.81
N PRO A 24 -12.16 41.48 -8.96
CA PRO A 24 -13.59 41.15 -8.98
C PRO A 24 -13.91 39.81 -8.31
N VAL A 25 -14.93 39.80 -7.45
CA VAL A 25 -15.34 38.61 -6.69
C VAL A 25 -15.99 37.53 -7.58
N ASP A 26 -16.58 37.94 -8.70
CA ASP A 26 -17.30 37.08 -9.65
C ASP A 26 -16.44 36.55 -10.81
N ALA A 27 -15.14 36.91 -10.83
CA ALA A 27 -14.18 36.45 -11.81
C ALA A 27 -13.77 34.98 -11.58
N ILE A 28 -13.43 34.29 -12.68
CA ILE A 28 -12.86 32.95 -12.64
C ILE A 28 -11.34 33.07 -12.59
N TYR A 29 -10.74 32.64 -11.49
CA TYR A 29 -9.29 32.65 -11.31
C TYR A 29 -8.70 31.32 -11.79
N THR A 30 -7.60 31.37 -12.54
CA THR A 30 -6.84 30.15 -12.86
C THR A 30 -6.25 29.54 -11.58
N PRO A 31 -5.99 28.21 -11.52
CA PRO A 31 -5.44 27.56 -10.33
C PRO A 31 -4.17 28.26 -9.81
N SER A 32 -3.22 28.56 -10.69
CA SER A 32 -1.98 29.26 -10.33
C SER A 32 -2.20 30.71 -9.85
N ALA A 33 -3.21 31.41 -10.37
CA ALA A 33 -3.57 32.74 -9.89
C ALA A 33 -4.15 32.68 -8.46
N ARG A 34 -4.95 31.64 -8.17
CA ARG A 34 -5.51 31.39 -6.84
C ARG A 34 -4.42 31.02 -5.83
N ASP A 35 -3.46 30.19 -6.22
CA ASP A 35 -2.30 29.83 -5.40
C ASP A 35 -1.44 31.05 -5.07
N MET A 36 -1.23 31.94 -6.03
CA MET A 36 -0.46 33.17 -5.82
C MET A 36 -1.15 34.16 -4.87
N LEU A 37 -2.48 34.28 -4.92
CA LEU A 37 -3.26 35.10 -3.98
C LEU A 37 -3.24 34.51 -2.56
N ASN A 38 -3.39 33.18 -2.47
CA ASN A 38 -3.34 32.44 -1.19
C ASN A 38 -1.96 32.57 -0.52
N ALA A 39 -0.87 32.45 -1.27
CA ALA A 39 0.49 32.60 -0.77
C ALA A 39 0.77 34.01 -0.19
N ARG A 40 0.02 35.02 -0.64
CA ARG A 40 0.13 36.41 -0.17
C ARG A 40 -0.88 36.75 0.94
N ASN A 41 -1.64 35.77 1.44
CA ASN A 41 -2.71 35.95 2.44
C ASN A 41 -3.80 36.97 2.03
N ILE A 42 -4.02 37.17 0.73
CA ILE A 42 -5.04 38.09 0.23
C ILE A 42 -6.29 37.28 -0.11
N LYS A 43 -7.33 37.44 0.71
CA LYS A 43 -8.67 36.94 0.39
C LYS A 43 -9.45 38.04 -0.33
N PRO A 44 -9.95 37.80 -1.57
CA PRO A 44 -11.00 38.64 -2.12
C PRO A 44 -12.16 38.71 -1.11
N GLN A 45 -12.72 39.89 -0.86
CA GLN A 45 -13.79 40.05 0.13
C GLN A 45 -14.97 39.10 -0.21
N GLY A 46 -15.37 38.27 0.76
CA GLY A 46 -16.60 37.47 0.68
C GLY A 46 -16.50 36.01 0.24
N ALA A 47 -15.31 35.39 0.18
CA ALA A 47 -15.22 33.96 -0.12
C ALA A 47 -15.60 33.09 1.10
N PRO A 48 -16.53 32.12 0.97
CA PRO A 48 -16.73 31.11 2.01
C PRO A 48 -15.42 30.34 2.19
N SER A 49 -15.04 30.07 3.44
CA SER A 49 -13.92 29.19 3.74
C SER A 49 -14.19 27.85 3.06
N CYS A 50 -13.39 27.51 2.05
CA CYS A 50 -13.34 26.15 1.56
C CYS A 50 -12.87 25.30 2.76
N PRO A 51 -13.71 24.41 3.32
CA PRO A 51 -13.18 23.43 4.22
C PRO A 51 -12.16 22.65 3.37
N VAL A 52 -10.97 22.39 3.92
CA VAL A 52 -10.25 21.19 3.53
C VAL A 52 -11.15 20.05 3.99
N ALA A 53 -12.17 19.76 3.18
CA ALA A 53 -13.02 18.62 3.37
C ALA A 53 -12.07 17.45 3.19
N ALA A 54 -11.68 16.83 4.31
CA ALA A 54 -11.43 15.41 4.30
C ALA A 54 -12.58 14.83 3.48
N ALA A 55 -12.28 14.40 2.25
CA ALA A 55 -13.23 13.68 1.46
C ALA A 55 -13.54 12.43 2.29
N ALA A 56 -14.63 12.49 3.06
CA ALA A 56 -15.27 11.34 3.61
C ALA A 56 -15.72 10.56 2.39
N LEU A 57 -14.82 9.68 1.96
CA LEU A 57 -14.98 8.71 0.90
C LEU A 57 -16.36 8.09 1.03
N ALA A 58 -17.11 8.10 -0.07
CA ALA A 58 -18.42 7.46 -0.16
C ALA A 58 -18.24 5.93 -0.10
N ALA A 59 -17.78 5.42 1.04
CA ALA A 59 -17.83 4.01 1.37
C ALA A 59 -19.30 3.64 1.62
N SER A 60 -19.73 2.47 1.13
CA SER A 60 -20.97 1.85 1.62
C SER A 60 -20.95 1.90 3.14
N LYS A 61 -22.03 2.40 3.75
CA LYS A 61 -22.16 2.45 5.21
C LYS A 61 -22.07 1.02 5.74
N VAL A 62 -20.93 0.67 6.32
CA VAL A 62 -20.73 -0.63 6.96
C VAL A 62 -21.60 -0.66 8.22
N PRO A 63 -22.38 -1.72 8.46
CA PRO A 63 -23.16 -1.85 9.68
C PRO A 63 -22.27 -1.74 10.93
N PRO A 64 -22.75 -1.18 12.05
CA PRO A 64 -21.97 -1.09 13.27
C PRO A 64 -21.51 -2.47 13.74
N CYS A 65 -20.20 -2.64 13.92
CA CYS A 65 -19.59 -3.89 14.37
C CYS A 65 -20.02 -4.32 15.79
N GLU A 66 -20.72 -3.49 16.55
CA GLU A 66 -21.19 -3.79 17.91
C GLU A 66 -22.64 -4.32 17.93
N ARG A 67 -23.33 -4.32 16.78
CA ARG A 67 -24.73 -4.77 16.67
C ARG A 67 -24.86 -6.24 17.05
N GLU A 68 -25.85 -6.54 17.88
CA GLU A 68 -26.32 -7.92 18.11
C GLU A 68 -27.39 -8.30 17.07
N VAL A 69 -27.33 -9.55 16.59
CA VAL A 69 -28.22 -10.06 15.53
C VAL A 69 -28.95 -11.29 16.06
N THR A 70 -30.27 -11.18 16.19
CA THR A 70 -31.13 -12.26 16.71
C THR A 70 -31.60 -13.23 15.63
N ASN A 71 -31.84 -12.75 14.40
CA ASN A 71 -32.22 -13.57 13.25
C ASN A 71 -31.17 -13.47 12.13
N ILE A 72 -30.26 -14.46 12.09
CA ILE A 72 -29.14 -14.50 11.15
C ILE A 72 -29.61 -14.57 9.71
N GLU A 73 -30.64 -15.38 9.41
CA GLU A 73 -31.12 -15.59 8.05
C GLU A 73 -31.76 -14.33 7.47
N SER A 74 -32.61 -13.65 8.26
CA SER A 74 -33.20 -12.38 7.85
C SER A 74 -32.13 -11.29 7.66
N PHE A 75 -31.11 -11.25 8.52
CA PHE A 75 -30.02 -10.28 8.40
C PHE A 75 -29.13 -10.58 7.18
N PHE A 76 -28.82 -11.84 6.93
CA PHE A 76 -28.01 -12.28 5.78
C PHE A 76 -28.64 -11.88 4.44
N ASN A 77 -29.96 -11.82 4.36
CA ASN A 77 -30.71 -11.46 3.17
C ASN A 77 -31.16 -9.98 3.15
N SER A 78 -30.74 -9.17 4.12
CA SER A 78 -31.10 -7.75 4.21
C SER A 78 -30.48 -6.91 3.08
N PRO A 79 -31.07 -5.75 2.73
CA PRO A 79 -30.53 -4.85 1.69
C PRO A 79 -29.09 -4.40 1.97
N GLU A 80 -28.75 -4.11 3.22
CA GLU A 80 -27.40 -3.68 3.63
C GLU A 80 -26.35 -4.77 3.39
N ILE A 81 -26.67 -6.03 3.71
CA ILE A 81 -25.76 -7.15 3.47
C ILE A 81 -25.67 -7.49 1.99
N ASN A 82 -26.78 -7.39 1.23
CA ASN A 82 -26.75 -7.59 -0.21
C ASN A 82 -25.85 -6.57 -0.91
N LYS A 83 -25.86 -5.31 -0.47
CA LYS A 83 -24.94 -4.29 -0.96
C LYS A 83 -23.47 -4.65 -0.67
N LEU A 84 -23.15 -5.14 0.52
CA LEU A 84 -21.79 -5.60 0.85
C LEU A 84 -21.37 -6.83 0.03
N LYS A 85 -22.28 -7.75 -0.26
CA LYS A 85 -22.00 -8.89 -1.15
C LYS A 85 -21.64 -8.41 -2.56
N GLU A 86 -22.34 -7.40 -3.07
CA GLU A 86 -22.04 -6.77 -4.36
C GLU A 86 -20.67 -6.08 -4.34
N ASP A 87 -20.36 -5.34 -3.28
CA ASP A 87 -19.07 -4.64 -3.13
C ASP A 87 -17.91 -5.66 -3.07
N ILE A 88 -18.08 -6.79 -2.37
CA ILE A 88 -17.10 -7.90 -2.39
C ILE A 88 -16.95 -8.51 -3.79
N CYS A 89 -18.05 -8.69 -4.55
CA CYS A 89 -17.95 -9.16 -5.93
C CYS A 89 -17.19 -8.18 -6.81
N ASP A 90 -17.40 -6.88 -6.61
CA ASP A 90 -16.72 -5.85 -7.36
C ASP A 90 -15.22 -5.83 -7.08
N ILE A 91 -14.82 -5.83 -5.82
CA ILE A 91 -13.41 -5.94 -5.44
C ILE A 91 -12.81 -7.25 -5.94
N GLY A 92 -13.56 -8.36 -5.87
CA GLY A 92 -13.15 -9.65 -6.44
C GLY A 92 -12.82 -9.58 -7.93
N ARG A 93 -13.62 -8.85 -8.72
CA ARG A 93 -13.33 -8.58 -10.14
C ARG A 93 -12.09 -7.72 -10.33
N ARG A 94 -11.95 -6.65 -9.55
CA ARG A 94 -10.80 -5.73 -9.68
C ARG A 94 -9.47 -6.40 -9.36
N ILE A 95 -9.38 -7.18 -8.27
CA ILE A 95 -8.15 -7.93 -7.94
C ILE A 95 -7.84 -8.99 -8.99
N TRP A 96 -8.86 -9.62 -9.58
CA TRP A 96 -8.67 -10.59 -10.66
C TRP A 96 -8.18 -9.92 -11.96
N GLN A 97 -8.74 -8.77 -12.33
CA GLN A 97 -8.32 -8.00 -13.51
C GLN A 97 -6.88 -7.47 -13.43
N ARG A 98 -6.31 -7.40 -12.22
CA ARG A 98 -4.93 -6.97 -11.97
C ARG A 98 -3.96 -8.14 -11.80
N ASP A 99 -4.43 -9.37 -12.02
CA ASP A 99 -3.66 -10.60 -11.79
C ASP A 99 -3.16 -10.73 -10.33
N TYR A 100 -3.89 -10.17 -9.36
CA TYR A 100 -3.52 -10.31 -7.94
C TYR A 100 -3.98 -11.63 -7.35
N VAL A 101 -4.79 -12.40 -8.06
CA VAL A 101 -5.27 -13.71 -7.61
C VAL A 101 -5.15 -14.70 -8.76
N ASP A 102 -4.60 -15.87 -8.46
CA ASP A 102 -4.44 -16.99 -9.38
C ASP A 102 -5.47 -18.08 -9.09
N GLY A 103 -6.19 -18.51 -10.13
CA GLY A 103 -7.22 -19.54 -10.01
C GLY A 103 -8.31 -19.20 -8.99
N ASN A 104 -8.25 -19.85 -7.82
CA ASN A 104 -9.21 -19.69 -6.71
C ASN A 104 -8.61 -19.04 -5.45
N GLY A 105 -7.34 -18.58 -5.53
CA GLY A 105 -6.61 -17.93 -4.45
C GLY A 105 -7.19 -16.59 -4.00
N GLY A 106 -6.65 -16.06 -2.90
CA GLY A 106 -7.16 -14.86 -2.23
C GLY A 106 -8.47 -15.07 -1.49
N ASN A 107 -8.87 -14.08 -0.69
CA ASN A 107 -10.16 -14.04 -0.01
C ASN A 107 -10.46 -12.64 0.55
N ILE A 108 -11.75 -12.36 0.73
CA ILE A 108 -12.25 -11.06 1.19
C ILE A 108 -13.23 -11.31 2.33
N SER A 109 -13.14 -10.52 3.39
CA SER A 109 -14.14 -10.52 4.47
C SER A 109 -14.44 -9.13 5.02
N ILE A 110 -15.60 -9.01 5.66
CA ILE A 110 -16.02 -7.81 6.38
C ILE A 110 -16.87 -8.17 7.60
N ARG A 111 -16.54 -7.60 8.76
CA ARG A 111 -17.31 -7.71 10.00
C ARG A 111 -18.54 -6.82 9.91
N VAL A 112 -19.70 -7.40 10.17
CA VAL A 112 -21.01 -6.73 9.98
C VAL A 112 -21.84 -6.70 11.26
N ALA A 113 -21.37 -7.35 12.31
CA ALA A 113 -21.99 -7.34 13.63
C ALA A 113 -20.96 -7.78 14.69
N LYS A 114 -21.38 -7.80 15.96
CA LYS A 114 -20.53 -8.19 17.09
C LYS A 114 -19.87 -9.54 16.85
N ASP A 115 -20.65 -10.53 16.41
CA ASP A 115 -20.18 -11.90 16.25
C ASP A 115 -20.38 -12.44 14.83
N LEU A 116 -20.47 -11.56 13.81
CA LEU A 116 -20.70 -11.98 12.43
C LEU A 116 -19.76 -11.31 11.43
N VAL A 117 -19.19 -12.14 10.57
CA VAL A 117 -18.31 -11.75 9.47
C VAL A 117 -18.82 -12.34 8.16
N LEU A 118 -19.02 -11.49 7.16
CA LEU A 118 -19.30 -11.89 5.78
C LEU A 118 -17.99 -12.23 5.09
N CYS A 119 -17.93 -13.35 4.36
CA CYS A 119 -16.71 -13.75 3.66
C CYS A 119 -16.99 -14.44 2.33
N THR A 120 -15.96 -14.44 1.47
CA THR A 120 -15.93 -15.22 0.22
C THR A 120 -15.80 -16.72 0.49
N PRO A 121 -16.34 -17.58 -0.39
CA PRO A 121 -16.17 -19.03 -0.27
C PRO A 121 -14.77 -19.50 -0.71
N THR A 122 -14.45 -20.74 -0.34
CA THR A 122 -13.29 -21.46 -0.88
C THR A 122 -13.55 -21.95 -2.31
N MET A 123 -12.49 -22.24 -3.08
CA MET A 123 -12.55 -22.86 -4.41
C MET A 123 -13.37 -22.10 -5.47
N VAL A 124 -13.57 -20.79 -5.30
CA VAL A 124 -14.20 -19.92 -6.30
C VAL A 124 -13.22 -18.82 -6.69
N SER A 125 -13.04 -18.62 -8.00
CA SER A 125 -12.23 -17.53 -8.54
C SER A 125 -12.89 -16.18 -8.23
N LYS A 126 -12.09 -15.21 -7.75
CA LYS A 126 -12.63 -13.94 -7.24
C LYS A 126 -13.26 -13.08 -8.32
N GLY A 127 -12.77 -13.21 -9.57
CA GLY A 127 -13.37 -12.56 -10.74
C GLY A 127 -14.77 -13.04 -11.10
N PHE A 128 -15.18 -14.22 -10.61
CA PHE A 128 -16.46 -14.86 -10.95
C PHE A 128 -17.40 -15.03 -9.74
N LEU A 129 -17.11 -14.34 -8.64
CA LEU A 129 -17.97 -14.33 -7.46
C LEU A 129 -19.37 -13.80 -7.80
N LYS A 130 -20.38 -14.45 -7.23
CA LYS A 130 -21.77 -13.97 -7.22
C LYS A 130 -22.18 -13.61 -5.79
N PRO A 131 -23.10 -12.66 -5.57
CA PRO A 131 -23.59 -12.34 -4.22
C PRO A 131 -24.11 -13.58 -3.45
N SER A 132 -24.73 -14.52 -4.14
CA SER A 132 -25.22 -15.79 -3.58
C SER A 132 -24.12 -16.74 -3.06
N ASP A 133 -22.85 -16.48 -3.41
CA ASP A 133 -21.72 -17.33 -3.05
C ASP A 133 -21.19 -17.04 -1.64
N MET A 134 -21.55 -15.90 -1.07
CA MET A 134 -21.02 -15.41 0.20
C MET A 134 -21.62 -16.18 1.37
N GLY A 135 -20.92 -16.18 2.50
CA GLY A 135 -21.40 -16.79 3.73
C GLY A 135 -21.06 -15.96 4.96
N PHE A 136 -21.87 -16.13 6.01
CA PHE A 136 -21.51 -15.65 7.34
C PHE A 136 -20.71 -16.70 8.09
N VAL A 137 -19.74 -16.23 8.86
CA VAL A 137 -19.09 -16.99 9.92
C VAL A 137 -19.20 -16.23 11.25
N ASP A 138 -19.10 -16.96 12.36
CA ASP A 138 -18.85 -16.36 13.67
C ASP A 138 -17.36 -16.04 13.89
N MET A 139 -17.03 -15.42 15.02
CA MET A 139 -15.65 -15.08 15.40
C MET A 139 -14.76 -16.29 15.70
N ASN A 140 -15.32 -17.51 15.68
CA ASN A 140 -14.60 -18.78 15.76
C ASN A 140 -14.44 -19.46 14.38
N GLY A 141 -14.97 -18.85 13.31
CA GLY A 141 -14.88 -19.37 11.95
C GLY A 141 -15.94 -20.42 11.59
N ASN A 142 -16.95 -20.61 12.45
CA ASN A 142 -18.05 -21.52 12.16
C ASN A 142 -19.04 -20.85 11.20
N GLN A 143 -19.38 -21.54 10.12
CA GLN A 143 -20.34 -21.03 9.14
C GLN A 143 -21.74 -20.95 9.75
N LYS A 144 -22.39 -19.78 9.58
CA LYS A 144 -23.73 -19.47 10.12
C LYS A 144 -24.79 -19.26 9.04
N ALA A 145 -24.38 -18.85 7.85
CA ALA A 145 -25.25 -18.67 6.69
C ALA A 145 -24.46 -18.82 5.38
N GLY A 146 -25.18 -18.96 4.26
CA GLY A 146 -24.61 -19.19 2.93
C GLY A 146 -24.43 -20.69 2.63
N THR A 147 -24.48 -21.04 1.34
CA THR A 147 -24.50 -22.43 0.87
C THR A 147 -23.12 -22.97 0.51
N LYS A 148 -22.22 -22.12 0.03
CA LYS A 148 -20.83 -22.50 -0.28
C LYS A 148 -19.97 -22.50 0.98
N LYS A 149 -19.02 -23.43 1.05
CA LYS A 149 -18.06 -23.49 2.17
C LYS A 149 -17.22 -22.21 2.22
N ARG A 150 -17.10 -21.60 3.40
CA ARG A 150 -16.25 -20.43 3.65
C ARG A 150 -14.78 -20.66 3.25
N THR A 151 -14.02 -19.59 3.01
CA THR A 151 -12.55 -19.67 2.72
C THR A 151 -11.79 -20.46 3.78
N SER A 152 -10.75 -21.22 3.39
CA SER A 152 -9.88 -21.97 4.31
C SER A 152 -9.17 -21.05 5.31
N GLU A 153 -8.91 -19.80 4.92
CA GLU A 153 -8.05 -18.86 5.66
C GLU A 153 -8.80 -17.85 6.50
N ILE A 154 -10.10 -18.09 6.74
CA ILE A 154 -10.93 -17.16 7.50
C ILE A 154 -10.36 -16.89 8.89
N LEU A 155 -9.66 -17.87 9.49
CA LEU A 155 -9.05 -17.74 10.80
C LEU A 155 -8.03 -16.60 10.85
N MET A 156 -7.27 -16.37 9.79
CA MET A 156 -6.35 -15.24 9.71
C MET A 156 -7.09 -13.91 9.83
N HIS A 157 -8.15 -13.72 9.05
CA HIS A 157 -8.95 -12.48 9.09
C HIS A 157 -9.58 -12.30 10.48
N LEU A 158 -10.08 -13.37 11.10
CA LEU A 158 -10.69 -13.31 12.43
C LEU A 158 -9.68 -12.96 13.53
N GLU A 159 -8.46 -13.52 13.49
CA GLU A 159 -7.41 -13.15 14.45
C GLU A 159 -6.99 -11.68 14.29
N MET A 160 -6.89 -11.19 13.06
CA MET A 160 -6.65 -9.76 12.80
C MET A 160 -7.76 -8.87 13.36
N MET A 161 -9.03 -9.23 13.12
CA MET A 161 -10.21 -8.49 13.61
C MET A 161 -10.33 -8.49 15.13
N LYS A 162 -9.87 -9.57 15.81
CA LYS A 162 -9.83 -9.66 17.28
C LYS A 162 -8.70 -8.79 17.85
N ALA A 163 -7.51 -8.85 17.24
CA ALA A 163 -6.38 -8.06 17.69
C ALA A 163 -6.60 -6.56 17.46
N GLN A 164 -7.12 -6.18 16.28
CA GLN A 164 -7.32 -4.79 15.89
C GLN A 164 -8.81 -4.51 15.60
N PRO A 165 -9.57 -3.93 16.55
CA PRO A 165 -10.99 -3.63 16.35
C PRO A 165 -11.29 -2.68 15.18
N LYS A 166 -10.33 -1.87 14.73
CA LYS A 166 -10.46 -1.03 13.54
C LYS A 166 -10.38 -1.81 12.22
N ALA A 167 -9.87 -3.04 12.23
CA ALA A 167 -9.84 -3.94 11.09
C ALA A 167 -11.25 -4.49 10.85
N VAL A 168 -12.09 -3.72 10.16
CA VAL A 168 -13.47 -4.10 9.87
C VAL A 168 -13.54 -5.01 8.64
N SER A 169 -12.67 -4.80 7.66
CA SER A 169 -12.56 -5.62 6.46
C SER A 169 -11.12 -6.06 6.22
N CYS A 170 -10.96 -7.23 5.61
CA CYS A 170 -9.66 -7.79 5.24
C CYS A 170 -9.69 -8.27 3.79
N VAL A 171 -8.61 -8.02 3.06
CA VAL A 171 -8.38 -8.51 1.70
C VAL A 171 -7.05 -9.25 1.68
N HIS A 172 -7.08 -10.52 1.31
CA HIS A 172 -5.90 -11.33 1.06
C HIS A 172 -5.82 -11.66 -0.43
N ALA A 173 -4.63 -11.51 -1.00
CA ALA A 173 -4.34 -11.77 -2.41
C ALA A 173 -2.85 -12.11 -2.59
N HIS A 174 -2.45 -12.46 -3.81
CA HIS A 174 -1.09 -12.80 -4.24
C HIS A 174 -0.59 -11.82 -5.32
N PRO A 175 -0.58 -10.49 -5.07
CA PRO A 175 -0.13 -9.53 -6.06
C PRO A 175 1.36 -9.74 -6.40
N PRO A 176 1.75 -9.86 -7.67
CA PRO A 176 3.02 -10.48 -8.06
C PRO A 176 4.25 -9.71 -7.59
N HIS A 177 4.21 -8.38 -7.57
CA HIS A 177 5.36 -7.57 -7.21
C HIS A 177 5.57 -7.57 -5.70
N ALA A 178 4.53 -7.35 -4.91
CA ALA A 178 4.66 -7.44 -3.45
C ALA A 178 4.93 -8.88 -2.98
N THR A 179 4.38 -9.89 -3.66
CA THR A 179 4.67 -11.30 -3.39
C THR A 179 6.14 -11.64 -3.68
N ALA A 180 6.76 -11.03 -4.70
CA ALA A 180 8.19 -11.21 -4.96
C ALA A 180 9.06 -10.77 -3.77
N PHE A 181 8.71 -9.66 -3.10
CA PHE A 181 9.39 -9.21 -1.87
C PHE A 181 9.18 -10.21 -0.73
N ALA A 182 7.95 -10.73 -0.58
CA ALA A 182 7.63 -11.72 0.44
C ALA A 182 8.41 -13.04 0.24
N VAL A 183 8.57 -13.49 -1.01
CA VAL A 183 9.39 -14.66 -1.39
C VAL A 183 10.86 -14.39 -1.13
N ALA A 184 11.36 -13.21 -1.50
CA ALA A 184 12.76 -12.83 -1.32
C ALA A 184 13.15 -12.54 0.14
N ARG A 185 12.19 -12.49 1.06
CA ARG A 185 12.38 -12.08 2.47
C ARG A 185 12.99 -10.69 2.59
N ILE A 186 12.58 -9.78 1.71
CA ILE A 186 13.03 -8.38 1.74
C ILE A 186 11.82 -7.49 1.97
N GLN A 187 11.83 -6.75 3.07
CA GLN A 187 10.80 -5.76 3.36
C GLN A 187 10.83 -4.64 2.30
N PRO A 188 9.68 -4.20 1.76
CA PRO A 188 9.63 -3.03 0.89
C PRO A 188 10.20 -1.80 1.61
N PRO A 189 11.13 -1.06 1.00
CA PRO A 189 11.75 0.09 1.63
C PRO A 189 10.73 1.22 1.81
N THR A 190 10.93 2.16 2.72
CA THR A 190 10.03 3.30 2.96
C THR A 190 10.54 4.61 2.36
N CYS A 191 9.92 5.74 2.65
CA CYS A 191 10.38 7.09 2.32
C CYS A 191 10.58 7.40 0.82
N MET A 192 9.91 6.71 -0.11
CA MET A 192 10.06 6.99 -1.56
C MET A 192 8.82 7.63 -2.18
N ILE A 193 7.62 7.14 -1.84
CA ILE A 193 6.37 7.55 -2.50
C ILE A 193 5.34 7.98 -1.42
N PRO A 194 4.77 9.20 -1.50
CA PRO A 194 3.85 9.70 -0.47
C PRO A 194 2.62 8.83 -0.20
N GLU A 195 2.06 8.21 -1.23
CA GLU A 195 0.88 7.34 -1.10
C GLU A 195 1.18 6.11 -0.24
N MET A 196 2.37 5.52 -0.41
CA MET A 196 2.84 4.43 0.44
C MET A 196 2.98 4.92 1.89
N GLU A 197 3.58 6.10 2.09
CA GLU A 197 3.79 6.67 3.42
C GLU A 197 2.50 7.03 4.17
N ILE A 198 1.49 7.53 3.46
CA ILE A 198 0.23 7.98 4.06
C ILE A 198 -0.73 6.79 4.28
N LEU A 199 -0.89 5.91 3.29
CA LEU A 199 -1.98 4.92 3.29
C LEU A 199 -1.54 3.55 3.81
N VAL A 200 -0.25 3.20 3.71
CA VAL A 200 0.28 1.89 4.08
C VAL A 200 1.32 1.99 5.21
N GLY A 201 2.42 2.70 4.98
CA GLY A 201 3.60 2.81 5.86
C GLY A 201 4.53 1.62 5.69
N VAL A 202 5.14 1.18 6.79
CA VAL A 202 5.95 -0.05 6.80
C VAL A 202 5.04 -1.27 6.52
N ALA A 203 5.42 -2.07 5.52
CA ALA A 203 4.75 -3.33 5.17
C ALA A 203 5.64 -4.53 5.57
N PRO A 204 5.55 -4.99 6.83
CA PRO A 204 6.44 -6.05 7.35
C PRO A 204 6.12 -7.40 6.72
N ILE A 205 7.04 -8.35 6.87
CA ILE A 205 6.86 -9.75 6.45
C ILE A 205 6.59 -10.61 7.68
N ALA A 206 5.41 -11.21 7.75
CA ALA A 206 5.11 -12.25 8.73
C ALA A 206 5.85 -13.55 8.39
N ASP A 207 6.29 -14.28 9.42
CA ASP A 207 6.94 -15.58 9.27
C ASP A 207 6.05 -16.61 8.56
N TYR A 208 6.69 -17.55 7.87
CA TYR A 208 5.97 -18.59 7.14
C TYR A 208 5.21 -19.50 8.11
N SER A 209 3.97 -19.79 7.76
CA SER A 209 3.15 -20.82 8.38
C SER A 209 2.24 -21.41 7.31
N THR A 210 1.78 -22.64 7.51
CA THR A 210 0.91 -23.31 6.53
C THR A 210 -0.40 -22.52 6.34
N PRO A 211 -0.80 -22.22 5.09
CA PRO A 211 -2.06 -21.55 4.79
C PRO A 211 -3.27 -22.16 5.50
N GLY A 212 -4.08 -21.31 6.13
CA GLY A 212 -5.27 -21.71 6.90
C GLY A 212 -5.01 -22.23 8.31
N SER A 213 -3.76 -22.27 8.78
CA SER A 213 -3.45 -22.65 10.18
C SER A 213 -3.72 -21.51 11.17
N ILE A 214 -3.82 -21.85 12.46
CA ILE A 214 -3.99 -20.88 13.55
C ILE A 214 -2.70 -20.06 13.73
N GLU A 215 -1.55 -20.69 13.55
CA GLU A 215 -0.22 -20.11 13.66
C GLU A 215 -0.04 -18.98 12.64
N MET A 216 -0.50 -19.18 11.41
CA MET A 216 -0.53 -18.13 10.38
C MET A 216 -1.35 -16.93 10.85
N GLY A 217 -2.55 -17.17 11.38
CA GLY A 217 -3.40 -16.11 11.90
C GLY A 217 -2.75 -15.33 13.05
N LYS A 218 -2.09 -16.02 13.98
CA LYS A 218 -1.35 -15.40 15.09
C LYS A 218 -0.14 -14.59 14.62
N ALA A 219 0.64 -15.11 13.67
CA ALA A 219 1.81 -14.43 13.13
C ALA A 219 1.42 -13.10 12.46
N VAL A 220 0.34 -13.09 11.66
CA VAL A 220 -0.18 -11.86 11.05
C VAL A 220 -0.79 -10.93 12.11
N ALA A 221 -1.58 -11.46 13.05
CA ALA A 221 -2.26 -10.66 14.07
C ALA A 221 -1.28 -9.97 15.06
N ALA A 222 -0.06 -10.49 15.22
CA ALA A 222 0.97 -9.82 16.01
C ALA A 222 1.39 -8.46 15.44
N LEU A 223 1.19 -8.24 14.13
CA LEU A 223 1.65 -7.05 13.41
C LEU A 223 0.55 -5.99 13.20
N VAL A 224 -0.73 -6.33 13.40
CA VAL A 224 -1.85 -5.45 13.01
C VAL A 224 -2.06 -4.21 13.88
N GLN A 225 -1.39 -4.12 15.03
CA GLN A 225 -1.43 -2.89 15.85
C GLN A 225 -0.68 -1.73 15.19
N GLU A 226 0.40 -2.06 14.48
CA GLU A 226 1.32 -1.09 13.90
C GLU A 226 1.23 -1.04 12.37
N HIS A 227 0.66 -2.08 11.75
CA HIS A 227 0.64 -2.25 10.30
C HIS A 227 -0.77 -2.58 9.78
N ASN A 228 -1.16 -1.94 8.68
CA ASN A 228 -2.42 -2.22 7.97
C ASN A 228 -2.26 -3.13 6.75
N THR A 229 -1.01 -3.44 6.39
CA THR A 229 -0.60 -4.21 5.22
C THR A 229 0.57 -5.07 5.63
N ILE A 230 0.44 -6.38 5.43
CA ILE A 230 1.42 -7.37 5.89
C ILE A 230 1.72 -8.30 4.72
N LEU A 231 2.99 -8.42 4.38
CA LEU A 231 3.48 -9.44 3.46
C LEU A 231 3.56 -10.77 4.22
N MET A 232 3.26 -11.87 3.54
CA MET A 232 3.30 -13.21 4.11
C MET A 232 4.38 -13.99 3.36
N ALA A 233 5.44 -14.32 4.10
CA ALA A 233 6.55 -15.14 3.66
C ALA A 233 6.12 -16.29 2.71
N ASN A 234 6.67 -16.34 1.49
CA ASN A 234 6.38 -17.40 0.49
C ASN A 234 4.89 -17.62 0.17
N HIS A 235 4.04 -16.59 0.31
CA HIS A 235 2.60 -16.75 0.16
C HIS A 235 1.96 -15.59 -0.59
N GLY A 236 1.88 -14.40 0.00
CA GLY A 236 1.15 -13.28 -0.59
C GLY A 236 1.09 -12.08 0.33
N VAL A 237 -0.02 -11.35 0.29
CA VAL A 237 -0.23 -10.13 1.09
C VAL A 237 -1.61 -10.17 1.71
N VAL A 238 -1.74 -9.63 2.92
CA VAL A 238 -3.03 -9.35 3.55
C VAL A 238 -3.08 -7.90 4.02
N THR A 239 -4.21 -7.26 3.77
CA THR A 239 -4.49 -5.88 4.17
C THR A 239 -5.76 -5.81 4.98
N TRP A 240 -5.85 -4.82 5.87
CA TRP A 240 -7.09 -4.52 6.57
C TRP A 240 -7.50 -3.05 6.45
N GLY A 241 -8.80 -2.81 6.54
CA GLY A 241 -9.40 -1.50 6.45
C GLY A 241 -10.73 -1.38 7.17
N THR A 242 -11.31 -0.19 7.11
CA THR A 242 -12.63 0.16 7.67
C THR A 242 -13.77 -0.18 6.73
N SER A 243 -13.45 -0.49 5.46
CA SER A 243 -14.38 -0.96 4.42
C SER A 243 -13.64 -1.89 3.46
N VAL A 244 -14.38 -2.59 2.60
CA VAL A 244 -13.79 -3.47 1.58
C VAL A 244 -12.90 -2.68 0.61
N GLU A 245 -13.34 -1.48 0.21
CA GLU A 245 -12.59 -0.58 -0.69
C GLU A 245 -11.29 -0.09 -0.03
N ASP A 246 -11.33 0.31 1.24
CA ASP A 246 -10.14 0.75 1.99
C ASP A 246 -9.08 -0.37 2.10
N ALA A 247 -9.50 -1.59 2.44
CA ALA A 247 -8.60 -2.74 2.48
C ALA A 247 -8.02 -3.04 1.08
N TYR A 248 -8.84 -2.96 0.03
CA TYR A 248 -8.42 -3.16 -1.36
C TYR A 248 -7.41 -2.10 -1.83
N TRP A 249 -7.60 -0.82 -1.53
CA TRP A 249 -6.67 0.23 -1.94
C TRP A 249 -5.27 0.03 -1.39
N LYS A 250 -5.15 -0.40 -0.13
CA LYS A 250 -3.85 -0.75 0.47
C LYS A 250 -3.15 -1.88 -0.31
N MET A 251 -3.94 -2.86 -0.78
CA MET A 251 -3.43 -3.97 -1.61
C MET A 251 -2.92 -3.44 -2.96
N GLU A 252 -3.66 -2.53 -3.60
CA GLU A 252 -3.21 -1.89 -4.84
C GLU A 252 -1.95 -1.06 -4.65
N ILE A 253 -1.89 -0.26 -3.57
CA ILE A 253 -0.79 0.65 -3.29
C ILE A 253 0.49 -0.13 -3.04
N VAL A 254 0.47 -1.16 -2.20
CA VAL A 254 1.68 -1.91 -1.86
C VAL A 254 2.26 -2.64 -3.08
N ASP A 255 1.43 -3.21 -3.96
CA ASP A 255 1.93 -3.87 -5.16
C ASP A 255 2.46 -2.87 -6.19
N ALA A 256 1.73 -1.77 -6.43
CA ALA A 256 2.18 -0.70 -7.31
C ALA A 256 3.50 -0.09 -6.82
N TYR A 257 3.65 0.06 -5.50
CA TYR A 257 4.88 0.50 -4.87
C TYR A 257 6.01 -0.48 -5.13
N CYS A 258 5.83 -1.76 -4.81
CA CYS A 258 6.84 -2.80 -5.03
C CYS A 258 7.28 -2.88 -6.49
N ARG A 259 6.34 -2.80 -7.44
CA ARG A 259 6.64 -2.72 -8.88
C ARG A 259 7.51 -1.53 -9.22
N THR A 260 7.15 -0.36 -8.71
CA THR A 260 7.87 0.89 -8.97
C THR A 260 9.29 0.81 -8.43
N ILE A 261 9.47 0.27 -7.22
CA ILE A 261 10.80 0.10 -6.62
C ILE A 261 11.66 -0.84 -7.48
N VAL A 262 11.12 -2.00 -7.90
CA VAL A 262 11.84 -2.95 -8.75
C VAL A 262 12.26 -2.33 -10.08
N PHE A 263 11.40 -1.53 -10.72
CA PHE A 263 11.78 -0.85 -11.95
C PHE A 263 12.77 0.29 -11.72
N ALA A 264 12.61 1.07 -10.65
CA ALA A 264 13.52 2.16 -10.34
C ALA A 264 14.95 1.64 -10.09
N THR A 265 15.10 0.47 -9.47
CA THR A 265 16.43 -0.11 -9.19
C THR A 265 17.12 -0.61 -10.46
N GLN A 266 16.34 -1.00 -11.47
CA GLN A 266 16.86 -1.42 -12.79
C GLN A 266 17.36 -0.24 -13.64
N LEU A 267 17.06 1.01 -13.27
CA LEU A 267 17.58 2.19 -13.98
C LEU A 267 19.06 2.47 -13.69
N GLY A 268 19.68 1.75 -12.75
CA GLY A 268 21.12 1.83 -12.49
C GLY A 268 21.57 3.08 -11.71
N THR A 269 20.67 3.71 -10.97
CA THR A 269 20.96 4.88 -10.13
C THR A 269 20.54 4.67 -8.69
N ASP A 270 21.19 5.35 -7.76
CA ASP A 270 20.75 5.38 -6.36
C ASP A 270 19.33 5.92 -6.25
N LEU A 271 18.47 5.19 -5.52
CA LEU A 271 17.11 5.63 -5.27
C LEU A 271 17.11 6.88 -4.39
N LYS A 272 16.39 7.91 -4.84
CA LYS A 272 16.19 9.14 -4.07
C LYS A 272 15.00 8.97 -3.13
N THR A 273 15.14 9.53 -1.93
CA THR A 273 14.13 9.43 -0.87
C THR A 273 13.52 10.81 -0.62
N ILE A 274 12.30 10.81 -0.14
CA ILE A 274 11.66 11.96 0.50
C ILE A 274 12.53 12.35 1.70
N SER A 275 12.73 13.66 1.92
CA SER A 275 13.49 14.12 3.08
C SER A 275 12.77 13.75 4.38
N ARG A 276 13.54 13.50 5.44
CA ARG A 276 13.00 13.04 6.74
C ARG A 276 11.96 14.00 7.32
N ASP A 277 12.18 15.32 7.16
CA ASP A 277 11.23 16.35 7.59
C ASP A 277 9.88 16.24 6.86
N LYS A 278 9.93 15.94 5.55
CA LYS A 278 8.73 15.73 4.74
C LYS A 278 8.06 14.40 5.05
N VAL A 279 8.81 13.33 5.32
CA VAL A 279 8.23 12.08 5.82
C VAL A 279 7.50 12.30 7.15
N ARG A 280 8.04 13.13 8.04
CA ARG A 280 7.33 13.52 9.28
C ARG A 280 6.03 14.26 9.01
N GLU A 281 5.98 15.13 8.00
CA GLU A 281 4.71 15.76 7.57
C GLU A 281 3.70 14.73 7.08
N LEU A 282 4.13 13.75 6.28
CA LEU A 282 3.28 12.65 5.80
C LEU A 282 2.75 11.77 6.94
N LEU A 283 3.59 11.46 7.95
CA LEU A 283 3.17 10.72 9.14
C LEU A 283 2.14 11.49 9.98
N LYS A 284 2.17 12.83 10.01
CA LYS A 284 1.12 13.62 10.65
C LYS A 284 -0.21 13.48 9.92
N ILE A 285 -0.20 13.48 8.58
CA ILE A 285 -1.39 13.25 7.76
C ILE A 285 -1.94 11.84 8.03
N LYS A 286 -1.08 10.82 7.98
CA LYS A 286 -1.44 9.43 8.28
C LYS A 286 -2.08 9.29 9.67
N LYS A 287 -1.49 9.93 10.68
CA LYS A 287 -2.02 9.94 12.05
C LYS A 287 -3.39 10.62 12.13
N SER A 288 -3.61 11.72 11.40
CA SER A 288 -4.94 12.37 11.35
C SER A 288 -6.00 11.51 10.66
N MET A 289 -5.61 10.62 9.74
CA MET A 289 -6.49 9.64 9.11
C MET A 289 -6.75 8.41 9.99
N GLY A 290 -6.02 8.27 11.11
CA GLY A 290 -6.24 7.23 12.10
C GLY A 290 -5.65 5.86 11.75
N PHE A 291 -4.76 5.78 10.76
CA PHE A 291 -4.05 4.55 10.38
C PHE A 291 -2.91 4.22 11.35
N PRO A 292 -2.59 2.94 11.56
CA PRO A 292 -1.45 2.53 12.39
C PRO A 292 -0.12 2.75 11.64
N ASP A 293 0.96 3.00 12.38
CA ASP A 293 2.33 3.01 11.85
C ASP A 293 3.32 2.74 12.99
N SER A 294 4.29 1.83 12.80
CA SER A 294 5.34 1.54 13.79
C SER A 294 6.30 2.71 14.00
N ARG A 295 6.33 3.69 13.08
CA ARG A 295 7.25 4.83 13.15
C ARG A 295 6.70 5.99 13.98
N TYR A 296 5.50 5.85 14.54
CA TYR A 296 4.96 6.86 15.45
C TYR A 296 5.81 6.98 16.71
N GLY A 297 6.40 8.16 16.91
CA GLY A 297 7.26 8.44 18.06
C GLY A 297 8.75 8.30 17.79
N LEU A 298 9.14 7.82 16.60
CA LEU A 298 10.55 7.77 16.17
C LEU A 298 11.09 9.16 15.81
N LYS A 299 12.40 9.35 15.95
CA LYS A 299 13.10 10.58 15.53
C LYS A 299 13.27 10.59 14.01
N GLU A 300 13.53 11.77 13.45
CA GLU A 300 13.72 11.97 12.00
C GLU A 300 14.74 11.01 11.39
N CYS A 301 15.84 10.73 12.11
CA CYS A 301 16.89 9.86 11.63
C CYS A 301 16.50 8.38 11.54
N GLU A 302 15.40 7.97 12.18
CA GLU A 302 14.93 6.59 12.30
C GLU A 302 13.72 6.31 11.38
N LEU A 303 13.24 7.31 10.62
CA LEU A 303 12.00 7.19 9.84
C LEU A 303 12.13 6.37 8.56
N CYS A 304 13.36 6.22 8.05
CA CYS A 304 13.64 5.60 6.76
C CYS A 304 14.60 4.43 6.91
N ASP A 305 14.23 3.29 6.36
CA ASP A 305 14.97 2.01 6.37
C ASP A 305 15.77 1.78 5.07
N ASN A 306 15.98 2.82 4.27
CA ASN A 306 16.50 2.70 2.90
C ASN A 306 18.02 2.51 2.80
N ASN A 307 18.77 2.71 3.88
CA ASN A 307 20.23 2.62 3.83
C ASN A 307 20.73 1.22 3.47
N GLU A 308 19.87 0.20 3.59
CA GLU A 308 20.19 -1.20 3.30
C GLU A 308 19.64 -1.69 1.95
N TRP A 309 18.79 -0.90 1.29
CA TRP A 309 18.10 -1.32 0.07
C TRP A 309 19.01 -1.24 -1.17
N HIS A 310 19.56 -2.39 -1.59
CA HIS A 310 20.40 -2.55 -2.79
C HIS A 310 19.90 -3.72 -3.65
N PRO A 311 18.85 -3.55 -4.47
CA PRO A 311 18.30 -4.67 -5.24
C PRO A 311 19.08 -4.82 -6.52
N GLY A 312 19.65 -6.00 -6.68
CA GLY A 312 20.43 -6.34 -7.85
C GLY A 312 21.86 -5.88 -7.65
N VAL A 313 22.72 -6.88 -7.46
CA VAL A 313 24.13 -6.74 -7.76
C VAL A 313 24.20 -6.35 -9.24
N VAL A 314 24.24 -5.06 -9.54
CA VAL A 314 25.09 -4.66 -10.66
C VAL A 314 26.45 -5.08 -10.14
N CYS A 315 27.00 -6.16 -10.69
CA CYS A 315 28.44 -6.38 -10.59
C CYS A 315 29.07 -5.17 -11.28
N GLY A 316 29.13 -4.04 -10.57
CA GLY A 316 30.02 -2.97 -10.88
C GLY A 316 31.36 -3.65 -10.76
N LEU A 317 31.96 -3.99 -11.90
CA LEU A 317 33.39 -4.21 -11.93
C LEU A 317 33.98 -3.08 -11.09
N PRO A 318 34.74 -3.38 -10.02
CA PRO A 318 35.38 -2.33 -9.26
C PRO A 318 36.03 -1.42 -10.29
N LYS A 319 35.79 -0.10 -10.21
CA LYS A 319 36.53 0.86 -11.04
C LYS A 319 37.98 0.45 -10.90
N GLN A 320 38.54 -0.11 -11.97
CA GLN A 320 39.94 -0.48 -11.99
C GLN A 320 40.64 0.78 -11.51
N PRO A 321 41.39 0.75 -10.38
CA PRO A 321 42.26 1.87 -10.07
C PRO A 321 43.05 2.09 -11.35
N GLY A 322 43.02 3.31 -11.89
CA GLY A 322 43.57 3.59 -13.21
C GLY A 322 45.01 3.08 -13.25
N ASN A 323 45.21 1.90 -13.84
CA ASN A 323 46.53 1.31 -14.00
C ASN A 323 47.16 1.97 -15.22
N SER A 324 47.58 3.23 -15.04
CA SER A 324 48.88 3.60 -15.57
C SER A 324 49.92 2.89 -14.69
N THR A 325 50.36 1.68 -15.08
CA THR A 325 51.79 1.31 -15.27
C THR A 325 52.14 -0.19 -15.32
N ASP A 326 51.28 -1.18 -15.01
CA ASP A 326 51.80 -2.57 -14.80
C ASP A 326 51.17 -3.68 -15.69
N THR A 327 51.13 -3.52 -17.02
CA THR A 327 50.74 -4.63 -17.93
C THR A 327 51.94 -5.41 -18.47
N ALA A 328 53.09 -4.77 -18.64
CA ALA A 328 54.30 -5.41 -19.18
C ALA A 328 54.93 -6.42 -18.20
N ASP A 329 55.04 -6.05 -16.92
CA ASP A 329 55.66 -6.90 -15.89
C ASP A 329 54.83 -8.16 -15.59
N ALA A 330 53.50 -8.07 -15.71
CA ALA A 330 52.61 -9.21 -15.49
C ALA A 330 52.73 -10.26 -16.60
N GLU A 331 52.85 -9.82 -17.86
CA GLU A 331 53.02 -10.73 -19.00
C GLU A 331 54.39 -11.44 -18.98
N GLU A 332 55.44 -10.74 -18.58
CA GLU A 332 56.78 -11.31 -18.43
C GLU A 332 56.84 -12.36 -17.30
N LEU A 333 56.18 -12.09 -16.17
CA LEU A 333 56.09 -13.04 -15.07
C LEU A 333 55.33 -14.32 -15.47
N VAL A 334 54.20 -14.18 -16.17
CA VAL A 334 53.41 -15.33 -16.67
C VAL A 334 54.23 -16.17 -17.64
N LYS A 335 54.98 -15.53 -18.54
CA LYS A 335 55.87 -16.24 -19.48
C LYS A 335 56.94 -17.04 -18.74
N ASN A 336 57.62 -16.43 -17.77
CA ASN A 336 58.69 -17.08 -17.00
C ASN A 336 58.16 -18.30 -16.21
N ILE A 337 57.00 -18.18 -15.57
CA ILE A 337 56.38 -19.29 -14.83
C ILE A 337 55.97 -20.42 -15.80
N THR A 338 55.43 -20.07 -16.96
CA THR A 338 55.01 -21.05 -17.98
C THR A 338 56.22 -21.83 -18.50
N GLU A 339 57.33 -21.17 -18.81
CA GLU A 339 58.57 -21.82 -19.25
C GLU A 339 59.14 -22.75 -18.17
N MET A 340 59.10 -22.34 -16.90
CA MET A 340 59.53 -23.19 -15.78
C MET A 340 58.68 -24.47 -15.66
N ILE A 341 57.36 -24.37 -15.82
CA ILE A 341 56.45 -25.53 -15.74
C ILE A 341 56.68 -26.47 -16.92
N VAL A 342 56.78 -25.93 -18.14
CA VAL A 342 57.02 -26.73 -19.35
C VAL A 342 58.36 -27.47 -19.26
N ASN A 343 59.40 -26.84 -18.71
CA ASN A 343 60.70 -27.50 -18.51
C ASN A 343 60.65 -28.59 -17.45
N LYS A 344 59.85 -28.43 -16.39
CA LYS A 344 59.64 -29.50 -15.38
C LYS A 344 58.84 -30.69 -15.91
N LEU A 345 58.03 -30.51 -16.94
CA LEU A 345 57.24 -31.58 -17.57
C LEU A 345 58.02 -32.35 -18.65
N LYS A 346 59.19 -31.86 -19.06
CA LYS A 346 60.06 -32.49 -20.08
C LYS A 346 61.19 -33.36 -19.49
N ASN A 347 61.31 -33.41 -18.16
CA ASN A 347 62.17 -34.33 -17.40
C ASN A 347 61.31 -35.35 -16.65
#